data_AF-A0A2A5BEM7-F1
#
_entry.id   AF-A0A2A5BEM7-F1
#
_cell.length_a   1.000
_cell.length_b   1.000
_cell.length_c   1.000
_cell.angle_alpha   90.00
_cell.angle_beta   90.00
_cell.angle_gamma   90.00
#
_symmetry.space_group_name_H-M   'P 1'
#
loop_
_entity.id
_entity.type
_entity.pdbx_description
1 polymer ?
#
loop_
_entity_poly.entity_id
_entity_poly.type
_entity_poly.pdbx_seq_one_letter_code
_entity_poly.pdbx_strand_id
1 'polypeptide(L)'
;MKLLAIPFYLSSVLLVACGSGGGSDDSAPHTEHLAAGTTSVEFSNSNAFSQHVANMTDVERIRRFNIGDDFFENPWVQKQASTELRDGLGPLFNNNACQDCHIRDGRGHAPNISDTDDGTDFSSMLFRVSRSIISDAEMIAMQNGTLANVADTSVGGQLQQNAIFTIEKEAALGVSYDPVTVTFDDGYTVELRKPQWQLTSNYADQGYDFNNDSVFSARVAP
;
A
#
# COMPACT_ATOMS: atom_id res chain seq x y z
N MET A 1 -46.20 -79.97 -3.50
CA MET A 1 -46.49 -78.78 -2.65
C MET A 1 -45.87 -79.02 -1.28
N LYS A 2 -44.70 -78.44 -1.02
CA LYS A 2 -44.08 -78.24 0.30
C LYS A 2 -42.82 -77.39 0.06
N LEU A 3 -42.99 -76.07 0.20
CA LEU A 3 -41.91 -75.09 0.19
C LEU A 3 -41.18 -75.21 1.53
N LEU A 4 -39.87 -75.49 1.49
CA LEU A 4 -38.99 -75.37 2.66
C LEU A 4 -38.31 -74.00 2.59
N ALA A 5 -38.62 -73.15 3.56
CA ALA A 5 -38.01 -71.83 3.72
C ALA A 5 -36.60 -71.99 4.31
N ILE A 6 -35.60 -71.40 3.66
CA ILE A 6 -34.23 -71.27 4.18
C ILE A 6 -34.12 -69.87 4.79
N PRO A 7 -33.80 -69.71 6.08
CA PRO A 7 -33.60 -68.38 6.66
C PRO A 7 -32.21 -67.85 6.27
N PHE A 8 -32.18 -66.70 5.63
CA PHE A 8 -30.97 -65.91 5.40
C PHE A 8 -30.60 -65.22 6.72
N TYR A 9 -29.51 -65.65 7.37
CA TYR A 9 -28.94 -64.92 8.50
C TYR A 9 -28.13 -63.74 7.96
N LEU A 10 -28.71 -62.54 8.06
CA LEU A 10 -28.00 -61.29 7.78
C LEU A 10 -27.11 -60.98 9.00
N SER A 11 -25.83 -61.31 8.90
CA SER A 11 -24.84 -60.96 9.92
C SER A 11 -24.48 -59.48 9.79
N SER A 12 -25.13 -58.64 10.58
CA SER A 12 -24.81 -57.21 10.71
C SER A 12 -23.47 -57.04 11.42
N VAL A 13 -22.40 -56.85 10.65
CA VAL A 13 -21.09 -56.45 11.20
C VAL A 13 -21.19 -54.99 11.61
N LEU A 14 -21.38 -54.74 12.91
CA LEU A 14 -21.20 -53.43 13.52
C LEU A 14 -19.71 -53.12 13.57
N LEU A 15 -19.23 -52.37 12.57
CA LEU A 15 -17.95 -51.67 12.65
C LEU A 15 -18.06 -50.59 13.72
N VAL A 16 -17.72 -50.94 14.97
CA VAL A 16 -17.38 -49.95 16.00
C VAL A 16 -16.02 -49.38 15.62
N ALA A 17 -16.03 -48.28 14.88
CA ALA A 17 -14.86 -47.44 14.77
C ALA A 17 -14.64 -46.77 16.14
N CYS A 18 -13.78 -47.37 16.96
CA CYS A 18 -13.05 -46.62 17.99
C CYS A 18 -12.06 -45.69 17.26
N GLY A 19 -12.60 -44.65 16.63
CA GLY A 19 -11.82 -43.49 16.25
C GLY A 19 -11.38 -42.80 17.53
N SER A 20 -10.10 -42.90 17.83
CA SER A 20 -9.36 -41.94 18.66
C SER A 20 -9.44 -40.56 18.01
N GLY A 21 -10.65 -39.99 17.93
CA GLY A 21 -10.86 -38.59 17.63
C GLY A 21 -10.52 -37.83 18.89
N GLY A 22 -9.37 -37.13 18.86
CA GLY A 22 -8.96 -36.24 19.92
C GLY A 22 -10.15 -35.39 20.34
N GLY A 23 -10.39 -35.30 21.65
CA GLY A 23 -11.34 -34.35 22.17
C GLY A 23 -11.01 -33.00 21.56
N SER A 24 -11.93 -32.48 20.75
CA SER A 24 -12.00 -31.07 20.50
C SER A 24 -12.16 -30.45 21.89
N ASP A 25 -11.07 -29.91 22.40
CA ASP A 25 -11.13 -29.00 23.50
C ASP A 25 -12.00 -27.83 23.03
N ASP A 26 -13.30 -27.90 23.32
CA ASP A 26 -14.33 -26.93 22.94
C ASP A 26 -14.16 -25.59 23.69
N SER A 27 -12.99 -25.40 24.33
CA SER A 27 -12.53 -24.19 24.98
C SER A 27 -11.69 -23.28 24.06
N ALA A 28 -11.29 -23.75 22.88
CA ALA A 28 -10.65 -22.89 21.89
C ALA A 28 -11.68 -21.91 21.28
N PRO A 29 -11.43 -20.60 21.29
CA PRO A 29 -12.37 -19.63 20.74
C PRO A 29 -12.50 -19.84 19.22
N HIS A 30 -13.68 -20.31 18.77
CA HIS A 30 -14.11 -20.52 17.38
C HIS A 30 -14.05 -19.23 16.54
N THR A 31 -12.84 -18.70 16.33
CA THR A 31 -12.56 -17.39 15.72
C THR A 31 -11.55 -17.49 14.58
N GLU A 32 -11.15 -18.72 14.23
CA GLU A 32 -10.23 -19.04 13.14
C GLU A 32 -10.80 -18.69 11.76
N HIS A 33 -12.13 -18.56 11.66
CA HIS A 33 -12.80 -18.10 10.45
C HIS A 33 -12.69 -16.59 10.23
N LEU A 34 -12.27 -15.83 11.25
CA LEU A 34 -12.13 -14.37 11.19
C LEU A 34 -10.68 -13.99 10.86
N ALA A 35 -10.49 -13.01 9.97
CA ALA A 35 -9.17 -12.61 9.46
C ALA A 35 -8.16 -12.17 10.54
N ALA A 36 -8.67 -11.67 11.68
CA ALA A 36 -7.88 -11.26 12.83
C ALA A 36 -8.45 -11.77 14.17
N GLY A 37 -9.24 -12.85 14.18
CA GLY A 37 -9.90 -13.33 15.40
C GLY A 37 -10.82 -12.28 16.02
N THR A 38 -10.77 -12.08 17.34
CA THR A 38 -11.65 -11.13 18.06
C THR A 38 -11.41 -9.66 17.74
N THR A 39 -10.33 -9.29 17.05
CA THR A 39 -10.09 -7.91 16.61
C THR A 39 -10.70 -7.60 15.24
N SER A 40 -11.22 -8.62 14.54
CA SER A 40 -11.79 -8.48 13.19
C SER A 40 -12.97 -7.53 13.17
N VAL A 41 -12.97 -6.60 12.23
CA VAL A 41 -14.05 -5.65 12.02
C VAL A 41 -14.82 -6.04 10.77
N GLU A 42 -16.12 -6.27 10.90
CA GLU A 42 -17.03 -6.56 9.79
C GLU A 42 -17.47 -5.25 9.11
N PHE A 43 -16.56 -4.65 8.36
CA PHE A 43 -16.81 -3.40 7.62
C PHE A 43 -16.06 -3.40 6.30
N SER A 44 -16.78 -3.32 5.18
CA SER A 44 -16.26 -3.65 3.85
C SER A 44 -16.40 -2.51 2.82
N ASN A 45 -16.61 -1.27 3.28
CA ASN A 45 -16.60 -0.11 2.39
C ASN A 45 -15.21 0.55 2.33
N SER A 46 -15.11 1.70 1.68
CA SER A 46 -13.85 2.42 1.49
C SER A 46 -13.13 2.83 2.79
N ASN A 47 -13.82 2.87 3.93
CA ASN A 47 -13.27 3.29 5.23
C ASN A 47 -13.05 2.08 6.16
N ALA A 48 -12.86 0.88 5.60
CA ALA A 48 -12.60 -0.35 6.33
C ALA A 48 -11.36 -0.28 7.22
N PHE A 49 -10.32 0.40 6.76
CA PHE A 49 -9.07 0.53 7.51
C PHE A 49 -9.11 1.64 8.59
N SER A 50 -10.09 2.55 8.53
CA SER A 50 -10.30 3.62 9.51
C SER A 50 -11.05 3.17 10.78
N GLN A 51 -11.32 1.88 10.94
CA GLN A 51 -12.03 1.35 12.09
C GLN A 51 -11.05 0.89 13.19
N HIS A 52 -11.36 1.20 14.45
CA HIS A 52 -10.67 0.55 15.56
C HIS A 52 -11.04 -0.94 15.61
N VAL A 53 -10.15 -1.76 16.18
CA VAL A 53 -10.41 -3.20 16.37
C VAL A 53 -11.72 -3.46 17.11
N ALA A 54 -12.46 -4.51 16.72
CA ALA A 54 -13.83 -4.73 17.19
C ALA A 54 -13.96 -5.00 18.69
N ASN A 55 -12.93 -5.57 19.32
CA ASN A 55 -12.91 -5.83 20.76
C ASN A 55 -12.47 -4.62 21.60
N MET A 56 -12.21 -3.44 20.99
CA MET A 56 -11.95 -2.22 21.74
C MET A 56 -13.27 -1.64 22.27
N THR A 57 -13.60 -1.93 23.52
CA THR A 57 -14.84 -1.46 24.17
C THR A 57 -14.62 -0.31 25.16
N ASP A 58 -13.38 -0.07 25.56
CA ASP A 58 -13.03 1.04 26.46
C ASP A 58 -13.16 2.39 25.73
N VAL A 59 -14.04 3.24 26.25
CA VAL A 59 -14.39 4.53 25.63
C VAL A 59 -13.18 5.45 25.50
N GLU A 60 -12.27 5.45 26.48
CA GLU A 60 -11.07 6.31 26.44
C GLU A 60 -10.06 5.83 25.40
N ARG A 61 -9.95 4.52 25.18
CA ARG A 61 -9.14 3.97 24.08
C ARG A 61 -9.71 4.31 22.71
N ILE A 62 -11.03 4.16 22.52
CA ILE A 62 -11.71 4.55 21.27
C ILE A 62 -11.50 6.05 21.02
N ARG A 63 -11.66 6.89 22.04
CA ARG A 63 -11.41 8.33 21.93
C ARG A 63 -9.98 8.64 21.50
N ARG A 64 -8.97 7.96 22.06
CA ARG A 64 -7.58 8.13 21.64
C ARG A 64 -7.32 7.67 20.21
N PHE A 65 -7.94 6.57 19.78
CA PHE A 65 -7.87 6.12 18.39
C PHE A 65 -8.40 7.19 17.44
N ASN A 66 -9.62 7.69 17.67
CA ASN A 66 -10.23 8.71 16.82
C ASN A 66 -9.45 10.04 16.79
N ILE A 67 -8.79 10.42 17.88
CA ILE A 67 -7.92 11.61 17.89
C ILE A 67 -6.65 11.38 17.06
N GLY A 68 -6.11 10.16 17.09
CA GLY A 68 -4.96 9.79 16.25
C GLY A 68 -5.32 9.76 14.77
N ASP A 69 -6.49 9.23 14.45
CA ASP A 69 -7.09 9.22 13.12
C ASP A 69 -7.27 10.65 12.58
N ASP A 70 -7.92 11.54 13.34
CA ASP A 70 -8.03 12.96 13.01
C ASP A 70 -6.65 13.63 12.82
N PHE A 71 -5.64 13.26 13.62
CA PHE A 71 -4.28 13.75 13.43
C PHE A 71 -3.66 13.29 12.10
N PHE A 72 -3.97 12.07 11.66
CA PHE A 72 -3.47 11.42 10.44
C PHE A 72 -4.08 12.02 9.18
N GLU A 73 -5.37 12.38 9.24
CA GLU A 73 -6.12 12.97 8.12
C GLU A 73 -5.83 14.45 7.91
N ASN A 74 -5.48 15.18 8.97
CA ASN A 74 -5.38 16.64 8.91
C ASN A 74 -4.05 17.13 8.30
N PRO A 75 -4.12 18.09 7.34
CA PRO A 75 -2.93 18.57 6.66
C PRO A 75 -2.06 19.50 7.51
N TRP A 76 -0.75 19.39 7.32
CA TRP A 76 0.25 20.38 7.69
C TRP A 76 0.13 21.61 6.79
N VAL A 77 0.40 22.78 7.35
CA VAL A 77 0.31 24.07 6.66
C VAL A 77 1.65 24.81 6.70
N GLN A 78 1.85 25.69 5.71
CA GLN A 78 3.00 26.58 5.69
C GLN A 78 3.02 27.46 6.95
N LYS A 79 4.22 27.79 7.43
CA LYS A 79 4.42 28.73 8.54
C LYS A 79 3.70 30.06 8.27
N GLN A 80 3.04 30.60 9.30
CA GLN A 80 2.14 31.78 9.24
C GLN A 80 0.75 31.55 8.60
N ALA A 81 0.36 30.30 8.37
CA ALA A 81 -1.04 29.98 8.11
C ALA A 81 -1.92 30.18 9.37
N SER A 82 -3.24 30.12 9.19
CA SER A 82 -4.26 30.39 10.22
C SER A 82 -4.29 29.43 11.42
N THR A 83 -3.48 28.37 11.43
CA THR A 83 -3.49 27.33 12.47
C THR A 83 -2.09 27.07 13.02
N GLU A 84 -1.85 27.41 14.29
CA GLU A 84 -0.53 27.25 14.94
C GLU A 84 -0.18 25.78 15.25
N LEU A 85 -1.17 24.93 15.49
CA LEU A 85 -0.94 23.54 15.90
C LEU A 85 -0.45 22.61 14.77
N ARG A 86 -0.40 23.11 13.53
CA ARG A 86 -0.07 22.33 12.31
C ARG A 86 0.87 23.07 11.36
N ASP A 87 1.59 24.06 11.89
CA ASP A 87 2.60 24.75 11.11
C ASP A 87 3.87 23.87 10.94
N GLY A 88 4.75 24.27 10.02
CA GLY A 88 6.01 23.58 9.79
C GLY A 88 6.08 22.75 8.50
N LEU A 89 5.10 22.87 7.60
CA LEU A 89 5.24 22.32 6.25
C LEU A 89 6.46 22.95 5.55
N GLY A 90 7.37 22.09 5.08
CA GLY A 90 8.57 22.50 4.35
C GLY A 90 8.24 23.13 2.98
N PRO A 91 9.20 23.80 2.35
CA PRO A 91 8.98 24.49 1.07
C PRO A 91 8.69 23.53 -0.09
N LEU A 92 9.26 22.33 -0.04
CA LEU A 92 9.08 21.23 -1.00
C LEU A 92 8.60 20.01 -0.23
N PHE A 93 7.63 19.29 -0.79
CA PHE A 93 7.02 18.12 -0.16
C PHE A 93 6.38 17.19 -1.20
N ASN A 94 6.11 15.93 -0.81
CA ASN A 94 5.29 15.02 -1.60
C ASN A 94 3.79 15.23 -1.30
N ASN A 95 3.41 15.22 -0.01
CA ASN A 95 2.06 15.55 0.49
C ASN A 95 2.11 16.27 1.83
N ASN A 96 0.96 16.78 2.27
CA ASN A 96 0.83 17.49 3.53
C ASN A 96 -0.10 16.80 4.54
N ALA A 97 -0.77 15.69 4.24
CA ALA A 97 -1.35 14.79 5.24
C ALA A 97 -0.85 13.35 5.05
N CYS A 98 -0.88 12.55 6.11
CA CYS A 98 -0.53 11.13 6.04
C CYS A 98 -1.54 10.37 5.17
N GLN A 99 -2.83 10.72 5.30
CA GLN A 99 -3.92 10.16 4.52
C GLN A 99 -3.81 10.40 3.01
N ASP A 100 -3.14 11.46 2.56
CA ASP A 100 -3.00 11.72 1.12
C ASP A 100 -2.21 10.61 0.41
N CYS A 101 -1.22 10.03 1.11
CA CYS A 101 -0.53 8.82 0.68
C CYS A 101 -1.34 7.56 1.02
N HIS A 102 -1.83 7.49 2.25
CA HIS A 102 -2.53 6.33 2.81
C HIS A 102 -4.04 6.56 2.80
N ILE A 103 -4.62 6.50 1.60
CA ILE A 103 -5.99 6.93 1.33
C ILE A 103 -6.97 6.11 2.19
N ARG A 104 -7.66 6.78 3.12
CA ARG A 104 -8.58 6.15 4.09
C ARG A 104 -7.92 4.99 4.84
N ASP A 105 -6.69 5.24 5.28
CA ASP A 105 -5.83 4.29 6.00
C ASP A 105 -5.45 3.04 5.20
N GLY A 106 -5.71 3.07 3.89
CA GLY A 106 -5.46 1.99 2.96
C GLY A 106 -4.33 2.30 1.99
N ARG A 107 -4.24 1.43 0.99
CA ARG A 107 -3.23 1.50 -0.07
C ARG A 107 -3.47 2.67 -1.00
N GLY A 108 -2.37 3.31 -1.41
CA GLY A 108 -2.39 4.30 -2.49
C GLY A 108 -2.71 3.71 -3.86
N HIS A 109 -2.69 4.58 -4.88
CA HIS A 109 -2.86 4.20 -6.28
C HIS A 109 -1.76 4.79 -7.16
N ALA A 110 -1.62 4.21 -8.35
CA ALA A 110 -0.91 4.87 -9.45
C ALA A 110 -1.86 5.88 -10.12
N PRO A 111 -1.35 6.94 -10.78
CA PRO A 111 -2.19 7.91 -11.47
C PRO A 111 -3.13 7.20 -12.46
N ASN A 112 -4.39 7.62 -12.50
CA ASN A 112 -5.30 7.21 -13.56
C ASN A 112 -5.10 8.11 -14.78
N ILE A 113 -5.31 7.56 -15.97
CA ILE A 113 -5.34 8.31 -17.23
C ILE A 113 -6.80 8.47 -17.67
N SER A 114 -7.09 9.53 -18.42
CA SER A 114 -8.32 9.59 -19.23
C SER A 114 -8.00 9.08 -20.64
N ASP A 115 -9.02 8.92 -21.48
CA ASP A 115 -8.80 8.58 -22.90
C ASP A 115 -8.04 9.68 -23.66
N THR A 116 -8.00 10.90 -23.12
CA THR A 116 -7.47 12.11 -23.78
C THR A 116 -6.24 12.70 -23.11
N ASP A 117 -5.95 12.33 -21.86
CA ASP A 117 -4.96 13.01 -21.03
C ASP A 117 -4.09 12.04 -20.23
N ASP A 118 -2.81 12.40 -20.12
CA ASP A 118 -1.85 11.73 -19.25
C ASP A 118 -2.25 11.82 -17.78
N GLY A 119 -1.83 10.84 -17.01
CA GLY A 119 -2.08 10.76 -15.58
C GLY A 119 -1.17 11.72 -14.84
N THR A 120 -1.76 12.62 -14.08
CA THR A 120 -1.05 13.68 -13.33
C THR A 120 -1.30 13.63 -11.83
N ASP A 121 -2.12 12.68 -11.36
CA ASP A 121 -2.40 12.48 -9.94
C ASP A 121 -1.36 11.55 -9.29
N PHE A 122 -0.32 12.17 -8.75
CA PHE A 122 0.75 11.52 -7.99
C PHE A 122 0.55 11.65 -6.46
N SER A 123 -0.67 11.92 -5.99
CA SER A 123 -0.95 12.13 -4.56
C SER A 123 -0.57 10.96 -3.67
N SER A 124 -0.64 9.71 -4.14
CA SER A 124 -0.27 8.54 -3.31
C SER A 124 0.93 7.77 -3.85
N MET A 125 1.76 8.44 -4.65
CA MET A 125 2.96 7.86 -5.25
C MET A 125 4.15 8.80 -5.13
N LEU A 126 5.35 8.24 -4.97
CA LEU A 126 6.61 8.99 -4.95
C LEU A 126 7.64 8.37 -5.88
N PHE A 127 8.66 9.16 -6.22
CA PHE A 127 9.83 8.69 -6.95
C PHE A 127 11.08 8.77 -6.08
N ARG A 128 11.71 7.63 -5.82
CA ARG A 128 13.09 7.60 -5.34
C ARG A 128 14.02 7.85 -6.52
N VAL A 129 14.97 8.76 -6.34
CA VAL A 129 15.94 9.13 -7.36
C VAL A 129 17.32 8.69 -6.88
N SER A 130 18.08 8.03 -7.73
CA SER A 130 19.44 7.61 -7.41
C SER A 130 20.35 7.72 -8.63
N ARG A 131 21.64 7.94 -8.41
CA ARG A 131 22.66 7.81 -9.46
C ARG A 131 22.98 6.35 -9.70
N SER A 132 23.14 5.96 -10.96
CA SER A 132 23.53 4.60 -11.35
C SER A 132 25.04 4.41 -11.40
N ILE A 133 25.80 5.49 -11.58
CA ILE A 133 27.26 5.49 -11.51
C ILE A 133 27.67 5.83 -10.08
N ILE A 134 28.09 4.80 -9.35
CA ILE A 134 28.49 4.88 -7.94
C ILE A 134 29.92 4.38 -7.76
N SER A 135 30.60 4.90 -6.74
CA SER A 135 31.93 4.45 -6.32
C SER A 135 31.87 3.12 -5.56
N ASP A 136 33.01 2.43 -5.49
CA ASP A 136 33.15 1.20 -4.69
C ASP A 136 32.80 1.44 -3.21
N ALA A 137 33.16 2.60 -2.67
CA ALA A 137 32.84 2.98 -1.30
C ALA A 137 31.33 3.12 -1.06
N GLU A 138 30.62 3.78 -2.00
CA GLU A 138 29.16 3.88 -1.96
C GLU A 138 28.49 2.50 -2.10
N MET A 139 29.00 1.66 -3.00
CA MET A 139 28.51 0.29 -3.19
C MET A 139 28.66 -0.55 -1.91
N ILE A 140 29.82 -0.50 -1.26
CA ILE A 140 30.08 -1.18 0.01
C ILE A 140 29.14 -0.66 1.11
N ALA A 141 28.93 0.66 1.19
CA ALA A 141 28.01 1.25 2.17
C ALA A 141 26.57 0.78 1.96
N MET A 142 26.11 0.67 0.71
CA MET A 142 24.79 0.15 0.38
C MET A 142 24.63 -1.33 0.75
N GLN A 143 25.64 -2.16 0.43
CA GLN A 143 25.63 -3.59 0.79
C GLN A 143 25.63 -3.82 2.31
N ASN A 144 26.29 -2.93 3.06
CA ASN A 144 26.29 -2.95 4.53
C ASN A 144 25.05 -2.29 5.17
N GLY A 145 24.13 -1.76 4.36
CA GLY A 145 22.92 -1.09 4.84
C GLY A 145 23.15 0.26 5.52
N THR A 146 24.35 0.84 5.41
CA THR A 146 24.68 2.15 5.99
C THR A 146 24.33 3.31 5.05
N LEU A 147 24.04 3.01 3.78
CA LEU A 147 23.58 3.96 2.78
C LEU A 147 22.34 3.42 2.06
N ALA A 148 21.21 4.12 2.16
CA ALA A 148 19.96 3.68 1.53
C ALA A 148 19.98 3.78 0.00
N ASN A 149 20.56 4.85 -0.52
CA ASN A 149 20.81 5.07 -1.94
C ASN A 149 21.85 6.16 -2.16
N VAL A 150 22.38 6.26 -3.37
CA VAL A 150 23.25 7.36 -3.81
C VAL A 150 22.38 8.40 -4.50
N ALA A 151 22.17 9.53 -3.85
CA ALA A 151 21.27 10.59 -4.30
C ALA A 151 21.72 11.27 -5.62
N ASP A 152 20.73 11.76 -6.38
CA ASP A 152 20.91 12.75 -7.45
C ASP A 152 21.39 14.08 -6.83
N THR A 153 22.23 14.80 -7.56
CA THR A 153 22.86 16.03 -7.06
C THR A 153 21.93 17.25 -7.07
N SER A 154 20.88 17.23 -7.88
CA SER A 154 19.87 18.29 -7.98
C SER A 154 18.70 18.05 -7.01
N VAL A 155 18.07 16.88 -7.08
CA VAL A 155 16.81 16.57 -6.34
C VAL A 155 17.00 15.61 -5.16
N GLY A 156 18.25 15.24 -4.86
CA GLY A 156 18.54 14.36 -3.73
C GLY A 156 18.07 12.92 -3.97
N GLY A 157 17.69 12.23 -2.88
CA GLY A 157 17.33 10.80 -2.92
C GLY A 157 15.85 10.52 -3.24
N GLN A 158 15.02 11.56 -3.29
CA GLN A 158 13.58 11.46 -3.50
C GLN A 158 13.03 12.78 -4.02
N LEU A 159 12.35 12.70 -5.15
CA LEU A 159 11.72 13.84 -5.80
C LEU A 159 10.51 14.32 -5.01
N GLN A 160 10.37 15.64 -4.86
CA GLN A 160 9.27 16.35 -4.21
C GLN A 160 8.37 16.98 -5.30
N GLN A 161 7.17 16.44 -5.51
CA GLN A 161 6.29 16.90 -6.58
C GLN A 161 5.51 18.18 -6.27
N ASN A 162 5.45 18.59 -5.00
CA ASN A 162 4.68 19.74 -4.55
C ASN A 162 5.59 20.77 -3.88
N ALA A 163 5.10 22.00 -3.86
CA ALA A 163 5.77 23.14 -3.25
C ALA A 163 4.74 24.09 -2.65
N ILE A 164 5.18 24.92 -1.71
CA ILE A 164 4.41 26.08 -1.25
C ILE A 164 4.32 27.15 -2.36
N PHE A 165 3.34 28.06 -2.26
CA PHE A 165 3.01 29.03 -3.32
C PHE A 165 4.19 29.86 -3.87
N THR A 166 5.21 30.15 -3.06
CA THR A 166 6.34 31.00 -3.45
C THR A 166 7.54 30.22 -3.99
N ILE A 167 7.44 28.89 -4.06
CA ILE A 167 8.53 27.99 -4.44
C ILE A 167 8.08 27.16 -5.64
N GLU A 168 8.95 27.02 -6.63
CA GLU A 168 8.72 26.15 -7.77
C GLU A 168 8.88 24.69 -7.34
N LYS A 169 8.01 23.79 -7.81
CA LYS A 169 8.16 22.35 -7.54
C LYS A 169 9.41 21.79 -8.25
N GLU A 170 9.98 20.70 -7.74
CA GLU A 170 11.21 20.15 -8.33
C GLU A 170 11.02 19.68 -9.78
N ALA A 171 9.86 19.09 -10.09
CA ALA A 171 9.58 18.58 -11.42
C ALA A 171 8.08 18.58 -11.76
N ALA A 172 7.79 18.64 -13.06
CA ALA A 172 6.52 18.20 -13.62
C ALA A 172 6.52 16.67 -13.79
N LEU A 173 5.40 16.04 -13.40
CA LEU A 173 5.20 14.60 -13.48
C LEU A 173 4.02 14.28 -14.39
N GLY A 174 4.17 13.24 -15.20
CA GLY A 174 3.14 12.63 -16.02
C GLY A 174 3.33 11.12 -16.13
N VAL A 175 2.26 10.42 -16.49
CA VAL A 175 2.34 9.03 -16.94
C VAL A 175 1.36 8.76 -18.07
N SER A 176 1.80 8.02 -19.08
CA SER A 176 0.91 7.30 -20.00
C SER A 176 1.09 5.79 -19.83
N TYR A 177 0.12 5.00 -20.29
CA TYR A 177 0.15 3.55 -20.13
C TYR A 177 0.00 2.84 -21.47
N ASP A 178 0.94 1.93 -21.75
CA ASP A 178 0.79 0.98 -22.86
C ASP A 178 0.04 -0.26 -22.35
N PRO A 179 -1.04 -0.71 -23.02
CA PRO A 179 -1.71 -1.94 -22.68
C PRO A 179 -0.83 -3.14 -23.03
N VAL A 180 -0.75 -4.10 -22.10
CA VAL A 180 -0.02 -5.36 -22.28
C VAL A 180 -0.95 -6.52 -21.95
N THR A 181 -1.41 -7.23 -22.96
CA THR A 181 -2.21 -8.44 -22.77
C THR A 181 -1.31 -9.59 -22.29
N VAL A 182 -1.65 -10.16 -21.14
CA VAL A 182 -1.03 -11.37 -20.59
C VAL A 182 -2.06 -12.50 -20.66
N THR A 183 -1.65 -13.62 -21.24
CA THR A 183 -2.46 -14.85 -21.31
C THR A 183 -1.89 -15.87 -20.33
N PHE A 184 -2.72 -16.41 -19.46
CA PHE A 184 -2.38 -17.48 -18.54
C PHE A 184 -2.44 -18.85 -19.22
N ASP A 185 -1.87 -19.88 -18.58
CA ASP A 185 -1.79 -21.24 -19.13
C ASP A 185 -3.18 -21.89 -19.38
N ASP A 186 -4.22 -21.43 -18.68
CA ASP A 186 -5.61 -21.85 -18.85
C ASP A 186 -6.35 -21.10 -19.97
N GLY A 187 -5.67 -20.17 -20.64
CA GLY A 187 -6.22 -19.32 -21.69
C GLY A 187 -6.94 -18.06 -21.19
N TYR A 188 -7.03 -17.83 -19.88
CA TYR A 188 -7.56 -16.57 -19.34
C TYR A 188 -6.63 -15.41 -19.71
N THR A 189 -7.19 -14.25 -20.04
CA THR A 189 -6.42 -13.06 -20.43
C THR A 189 -6.70 -11.89 -19.52
N VAL A 190 -5.65 -11.17 -19.14
CA VAL A 190 -5.74 -9.88 -18.46
C VAL A 190 -4.96 -8.82 -19.23
N GLU A 191 -5.43 -7.58 -19.18
CA GLU A 191 -4.69 -6.44 -19.70
C GLU A 191 -3.99 -5.72 -18.55
N LEU A 192 -2.67 -5.64 -18.63
CA LEU A 192 -1.83 -4.90 -17.70
C LEU A 192 -1.51 -3.53 -18.27
N ARG A 193 -1.28 -2.56 -17.39
CA ARG A 193 -0.83 -1.21 -17.74
C ARG A 193 0.68 -1.11 -17.56
N LYS A 194 1.43 -0.90 -18.65
CA LYS A 194 2.87 -0.62 -18.58
C LYS A 194 3.10 0.90 -18.58
N PRO A 195 3.65 1.48 -17.49
CA PRO A 195 3.82 2.93 -17.40
C PRO A 195 4.94 3.44 -18.31
N GLN A 196 4.69 4.58 -18.92
CA GLN A 196 5.67 5.46 -19.54
C GLN A 196 5.72 6.74 -18.70
N TRP A 197 6.76 6.88 -17.90
CA TRP A 197 6.90 8.00 -16.98
C TRP A 197 7.45 9.23 -17.70
N GLN A 198 6.80 10.38 -17.51
CA GLN A 198 7.33 11.67 -17.93
C GLN A 198 7.75 12.46 -16.69
N LEU A 199 9.05 12.70 -16.52
CA LEU A 199 9.61 13.51 -15.45
C LEU A 199 10.42 14.64 -16.08
N THR A 200 10.10 15.89 -15.73
CA THR A 200 10.79 17.06 -16.27
C THR A 200 11.19 17.97 -15.12
N SER A 201 12.48 18.19 -14.92
CA SER A 201 12.98 19.13 -13.91
C SER A 201 12.54 20.55 -14.24
N ASN A 202 11.97 21.26 -13.28
CA ASN A 202 11.61 22.67 -13.44
C ASN A 202 12.81 23.61 -13.23
N TYR A 203 13.95 23.08 -12.80
CA TYR A 203 15.19 23.81 -12.59
C TYR A 203 16.26 23.54 -13.66
N ALA A 204 15.92 22.79 -14.72
CA ALA A 204 16.84 22.43 -15.80
C ALA A 204 17.48 23.66 -16.46
N ASP A 205 16.69 24.69 -16.79
CA ASP A 205 17.18 25.94 -17.41
C ASP A 205 18.11 26.76 -16.51
N GLN A 206 18.11 26.47 -15.19
CA GLN A 206 19.00 27.09 -14.20
C GLN A 206 20.29 26.28 -14.01
N GLY A 207 20.46 25.18 -14.74
CA GLY A 207 21.62 24.27 -14.63
C GLY A 207 21.47 23.19 -13.56
N TYR A 208 20.26 22.98 -13.02
CA TYR A 208 19.96 21.97 -12.00
C TYR A 208 19.02 20.89 -12.55
N ASP A 209 19.33 20.35 -13.73
CA ASP A 209 18.64 19.18 -14.26
C ASP A 209 19.08 17.90 -13.51
N PHE A 210 18.35 16.81 -13.70
CA PHE A 210 18.75 15.49 -13.20
C PHE A 210 20.13 15.11 -13.72
N ASN A 211 20.87 14.31 -12.94
CA ASN A 211 22.10 13.72 -13.46
C ASN A 211 21.80 12.84 -14.68
N ASN A 212 22.71 12.82 -15.65
CA ASN A 212 22.59 11.98 -16.85
C ASN A 212 22.45 10.48 -16.54
N ASP A 213 22.92 10.05 -15.37
CA ASP A 213 22.89 8.67 -14.90
C ASP A 213 21.82 8.44 -13.82
N SER A 214 20.90 9.38 -13.62
CA SER A 214 19.82 9.24 -12.66
C SER A 214 18.82 8.17 -13.08
N VAL A 215 18.46 7.34 -12.11
CA VAL A 215 17.45 6.29 -12.20
C VAL A 215 16.32 6.56 -11.22
N PHE A 216 15.10 6.27 -11.66
CA PHE A 216 13.88 6.56 -10.94
C PHE A 216 13.16 5.27 -10.53
N SER A 217 12.72 5.21 -9.28
CA SER A 217 11.89 4.13 -8.75
C SER A 217 10.56 4.70 -8.26
N ALA A 218 9.50 4.47 -9.05
CA ALA A 218 8.13 4.79 -8.70
C ALA A 218 7.66 3.87 -7.56
N ARG A 219 7.02 4.45 -6.53
CA ARG A 219 6.54 3.73 -5.35
C ARG A 219 5.15 4.22 -4.95
N VAL A 220 4.17 3.33 -5.06
CA VAL A 220 2.82 3.57 -4.53
C VAL A 220 2.83 3.29 -3.03
N ALA A 221 2.22 4.17 -2.25
CA ALA A 221 2.07 3.97 -0.81
C ALA A 221 1.36 2.63 -0.53
N PRO A 222 1.86 1.84 0.45
CA PRO A 222 1.32 0.52 0.78
C PRO A 222 -0.07 0.60 1.41
#